data_AF-A0A6N6SSK8-F1
#
_entry.id   AF-A0A6N6SSK8-F1
#
_cell.length_a   1.000
_cell.length_b   1.000
_cell.length_c   1.000
_cell.angle_alpha   90.00
_cell.angle_beta   90.00
_cell.angle_gamma   90.00
#
_symmetry.space_group_name_H-M   'P 1'
#
loop_
_entity.id
_entity.type
_entity.pdbx_description
1 polymer ?
#
loop_
_entity_poly.entity_id
_entity_poly.type
_entity_poly.pdbx_seq_one_letter_code
_entity_poly.pdbx_strand_id
1 'polypeptide(L)'
;MGACHTPAGRDLGGASDCHARFLGHRDRVAARDPLSVEAAVVIDNTEARKAVKRWRTTPGRAAHKRGFSLVEVLVALSLLAVLMAFLFGSLSFGRRALQMSAQTERAASVAAVQLALENLLSRTEPLLIAGANRRRKLVFEGRSDRLAFVANLEGRTTLAGLYVVEILAAPESDGRTVSSLHLTQTLFRLRSAENVGGLPSYRRTLLTEIDSLTFRYFGPGGSSHDEWLDEWIDRSELPKLVEMRVQFRRGDPRLWVPLVIALKLGRQN
;
A
#
# COMPACT_ATOMS: atom_id res chain seq x y z
N MET A 1 18.71 -26.03 -55.94
CA MET A 1 18.81 -26.42 -54.51
C MET A 1 17.43 -26.26 -53.92
N GLY A 2 16.74 -27.38 -53.73
CA GLY A 2 15.30 -27.40 -53.47
C GLY A 2 14.93 -28.24 -52.26
N ALA A 3 13.68 -27.99 -51.84
CA ALA A 3 12.79 -28.80 -51.02
C ALA A 3 12.96 -28.72 -49.48
N CYS A 4 12.05 -27.94 -48.88
CA CYS A 4 11.49 -28.23 -47.57
C CYS A 4 10.63 -29.50 -47.64
N HIS A 5 10.79 -30.38 -46.65
CA HIS A 5 9.94 -31.55 -46.45
C HIS A 5 9.05 -31.37 -45.21
N THR A 6 7.77 -31.68 -45.41
CA THR A 6 6.66 -31.78 -44.46
C THR A 6 6.82 -32.94 -43.47
N PRO A 7 6.04 -32.96 -42.38
CA PRO A 7 5.48 -34.20 -41.87
C PRO A 7 3.93 -34.21 -41.90
N ALA A 8 3.38 -35.32 -42.40
CA ALA A 8 2.04 -35.84 -42.13
C ALA A 8 2.07 -36.62 -40.79
N GLY A 9 1.02 -36.89 -40.02
CA GLY A 9 -0.43 -36.70 -40.09
C GLY A 9 -1.09 -37.63 -39.05
N ARG A 10 -2.39 -37.39 -38.77
CA ARG A 10 -3.39 -38.19 -38.01
C ARG A 10 -3.43 -38.12 -36.47
N ASP A 11 -4.51 -37.54 -35.94
CA ASP A 11 -5.57 -38.19 -35.15
C ASP A 11 -6.74 -37.19 -34.98
N LEU A 12 -7.93 -37.44 -35.54
CA LEU A 12 -9.14 -38.01 -34.93
C LEU A 12 -9.81 -37.16 -33.82
N GLY A 13 -11.02 -36.65 -34.14
CA GLY A 13 -12.13 -36.55 -33.18
C GLY A 13 -12.74 -35.17 -32.94
N GLY A 14 -14.01 -34.99 -33.35
CA GLY A 14 -14.99 -34.29 -32.50
C GLY A 14 -15.52 -32.91 -32.92
N ALA A 15 -16.62 -32.96 -33.68
CA ALA A 15 -17.83 -32.13 -33.56
C ALA A 15 -17.86 -30.61 -33.86
N SER A 16 -18.92 -30.26 -34.61
CA SER A 16 -19.65 -28.98 -34.70
C SER A 16 -18.96 -27.82 -35.42
N ASP A 17 -19.42 -27.50 -36.64
CA ASP A 17 -20.00 -26.18 -36.92
C ASP A 17 -20.64 -26.08 -38.31
N CYS A 18 -21.90 -25.63 -38.31
CA CYS A 18 -22.63 -25.15 -39.48
C CYS A 18 -22.46 -23.62 -39.56
N HIS A 19 -21.87 -23.10 -40.63
CA HIS A 19 -22.03 -21.69 -40.98
C HIS A 19 -21.99 -21.47 -42.48
N ALA A 20 -23.13 -21.02 -43.03
CA ALA A 20 -23.26 -20.58 -44.41
C ALA A 20 -22.71 -19.15 -44.57
N ARG A 21 -22.13 -18.94 -45.74
CA ARG A 21 -21.23 -17.85 -46.14
C ARG A 21 -22.00 -16.71 -46.79
N PHE A 22 -21.83 -15.49 -46.29
CA PHE A 22 -22.28 -14.25 -46.92
C PHE A 22 -21.20 -13.70 -47.86
N LEU A 23 -21.57 -13.43 -49.11
CA LEU A 23 -20.89 -12.53 -50.07
C LEU A 23 -21.99 -11.50 -50.45
N GLY A 24 -21.82 -10.18 -50.47
CA GLY A 24 -20.66 -9.36 -50.75
C GLY A 24 -20.98 -8.54 -52.00
N HIS A 25 -21.42 -7.29 -51.85
CA HIS A 25 -21.39 -6.31 -52.93
C HIS A 25 -21.05 -4.92 -52.40
N ARG A 26 -20.08 -4.30 -53.08
CA ARG A 26 -19.48 -2.98 -52.86
C ARG A 26 -20.46 -1.85 -53.19
N ASP A 27 -20.32 -0.69 -52.54
CA ASP A 27 -19.68 0.47 -53.17
C ASP A 27 -19.44 1.66 -52.21
N ARG A 28 -18.41 2.42 -52.54
CA ARG A 28 -17.90 3.63 -51.87
C ARG A 28 -18.69 4.88 -52.32
N VAL A 29 -18.65 5.96 -51.52
CA VAL A 29 -18.00 7.26 -51.82
C VAL A 29 -18.51 8.38 -50.89
N ALA A 30 -17.55 9.08 -50.26
CA ALA A 30 -17.49 10.50 -49.82
C ALA A 30 -18.60 11.12 -48.93
N ALA A 31 -18.39 12.18 -48.15
CA ALA A 31 -17.27 12.83 -47.44
C ALA A 31 -17.87 14.11 -46.81
N ARG A 32 -17.39 14.51 -45.61
CA ARG A 32 -17.59 15.80 -44.90
C ARG A 32 -19.01 16.11 -44.39
N ASP A 33 -19.23 16.77 -43.25
CA ASP A 33 -18.40 17.29 -42.16
C ASP A 33 -19.34 17.48 -40.93
N PRO A 34 -18.80 17.68 -39.71
CA PRO A 34 -19.52 17.63 -38.44
C PRO A 34 -20.21 18.96 -38.13
N LEU A 35 -21.18 18.98 -37.21
CA LEU A 35 -21.36 20.00 -36.16
C LEU A 35 -22.67 19.78 -35.37
N SER A 36 -22.54 19.82 -34.03
CA SER A 36 -23.52 20.25 -33.02
C SER A 36 -24.94 19.66 -33.05
N VAL A 37 -25.22 18.72 -32.15
CA VAL A 37 -26.57 18.49 -31.62
C VAL A 37 -26.63 19.07 -30.21
N GLU A 38 -27.06 20.32 -30.14
CA GLU A 38 -27.50 20.99 -28.92
C GLU A 38 -29.01 20.78 -28.83
N ALA A 39 -29.46 19.91 -27.92
CA ALA A 39 -30.88 19.64 -27.73
C ALA A 39 -31.51 20.76 -26.88
N ALA A 40 -31.91 21.84 -27.53
CA ALA A 40 -32.82 22.83 -26.95
C ALA A 40 -34.27 22.41 -27.21
N VAL A 41 -34.91 21.84 -26.20
CA VAL A 41 -36.38 21.65 -26.20
C VAL A 41 -37.00 23.02 -25.92
N VAL A 42 -37.53 23.65 -26.98
CA VAL A 42 -38.37 24.84 -26.90
C VAL A 42 -39.77 24.38 -26.49
N ILE A 43 -40.17 24.67 -25.25
CA ILE A 43 -41.56 24.49 -24.80
C ILE A 43 -42.35 25.74 -25.22
N ASP A 44 -43.23 25.55 -26.20
CA ASP A 44 -44.22 26.54 -26.65
C ASP A 44 -45.23 26.82 -25.53
N ASN A 45 -45.31 28.08 -25.08
CA ASN A 45 -46.08 28.53 -23.92
C ASN A 45 -47.33 29.35 -24.31
N THR A 46 -47.87 29.12 -25.51
CA THR A 46 -48.96 29.93 -26.08
C THR A 46 -50.35 29.63 -25.53
N GLU A 47 -50.58 28.48 -24.89
CA GLU A 47 -51.87 28.13 -24.25
C GLU A 47 -52.03 28.68 -22.82
N ALA A 48 -50.94 29.08 -22.14
CA ALA A 48 -51.01 29.60 -20.77
C ALA A 48 -51.59 31.03 -20.68
N ARG A 49 -51.76 31.74 -21.81
CA ARG A 49 -52.17 33.16 -21.84
C ARG A 49 -53.68 33.41 -21.83
N LYS A 50 -54.54 32.39 -21.87
CA LYS A 50 -56.01 32.57 -21.87
C LYS A 50 -56.69 32.38 -20.50
N ALA A 51 -55.95 31.95 -19.47
CA ALA A 51 -56.49 31.76 -18.11
C ALA A 51 -56.35 32.98 -17.18
N VAL A 52 -56.01 34.18 -17.69
CA VAL A 52 -55.69 35.37 -16.86
C VAL A 52 -56.83 36.41 -16.81
N LYS A 53 -58.03 36.10 -17.32
CA LYS A 53 -59.12 37.10 -17.39
C LYS A 53 -60.39 36.71 -16.63
N ARG A 54 -60.28 36.50 -15.31
CA ARG A 54 -61.40 36.75 -14.37
C ARG A 54 -60.99 36.64 -12.89
N TRP A 55 -60.38 37.69 -12.36
CA TRP A 55 -60.43 37.94 -10.92
C TRP A 55 -61.09 39.29 -10.72
N ARG A 56 -62.39 39.25 -10.39
CA ARG A 56 -63.18 40.40 -9.97
C ARG A 56 -62.53 40.98 -8.71
N THR A 57 -62.14 42.24 -8.78
CA THR A 57 -61.78 43.05 -7.63
C THR A 57 -63.00 43.18 -6.71
N THR A 58 -62.88 42.65 -5.50
CA THR A 58 -63.81 42.95 -4.40
C THR A 58 -63.13 44.02 -3.53
N PRO A 59 -63.80 45.12 -3.17
CA PRO A 59 -63.13 46.22 -2.48
C PRO A 59 -62.80 45.84 -1.03
N GLY A 60 -61.54 46.09 -0.66
CA GLY A 60 -61.08 46.51 0.66
C GLY A 60 -61.56 45.75 1.90
N ARG A 61 -60.84 44.70 2.30
CA ARG A 61 -60.45 44.59 3.71
C ARG A 61 -59.07 45.19 3.83
N ALA A 62 -58.94 46.20 4.68
CA ALA A 62 -57.71 46.90 4.99
C ALA A 62 -56.56 45.89 5.10
N ALA A 63 -55.58 46.00 4.21
CA ALA A 63 -54.31 45.33 4.38
C ALA A 63 -53.70 45.92 5.65
N HIS A 64 -53.91 45.25 6.79
CA HIS A 64 -53.04 45.43 7.93
C HIS A 64 -51.64 45.17 7.41
N LYS A 65 -50.86 46.24 7.28
CA LYS A 65 -49.40 46.15 7.23
C LYS A 65 -49.01 45.46 8.52
N ARG A 66 -48.90 44.13 8.47
CA ARG A 66 -48.32 43.32 9.53
C ARG A 66 -46.86 43.73 9.58
N GLY A 67 -46.56 44.73 10.42
CA GLY A 67 -45.20 44.93 10.89
C GLY A 67 -44.73 43.59 11.47
N PHE A 68 -43.53 43.18 11.10
CA PHE A 68 -42.91 41.96 11.62
C PHE A 68 -43.12 41.91 13.14
N SER A 69 -43.73 40.83 13.61
CA SER A 69 -43.87 40.62 15.05
C SER A 69 -42.47 40.44 15.65
N LEU A 70 -42.20 41.09 16.78
CA LEU A 70 -40.97 40.85 17.56
C LEU A 70 -40.76 39.34 17.80
N VAL A 71 -41.86 38.60 17.97
CA VAL A 71 -41.88 37.15 18.18
C VAL A 71 -41.35 36.41 16.95
N GLU A 72 -41.61 36.89 15.73
CA GLU A 72 -41.17 36.24 14.49
C GLU A 72 -39.65 36.37 14.31
N VAL A 73 -39.09 37.54 14.62
CA VAL A 73 -37.63 37.74 14.63
C VAL A 73 -36.96 36.89 15.70
N LEU A 74 -37.54 36.79 16.89
CA LEU A 74 -37.03 35.93 17.97
C LEU A 74 -37.07 34.44 17.59
N VAL A 75 -38.17 33.97 16.99
CA VAL A 75 -38.29 32.59 16.52
C VAL A 75 -37.28 32.31 15.41
N ALA A 76 -37.14 33.19 14.42
CA ALA A 76 -36.17 33.04 13.34
C ALA A 76 -34.72 33.00 13.87
N LEU A 77 -34.36 33.86 14.83
CA LEU A 77 -33.04 33.85 15.46
C LEU A 77 -32.80 32.57 16.28
N SER A 78 -33.83 32.06 16.98
CA SER A 78 -33.72 30.80 17.74
C SER A 78 -33.49 29.60 16.83
N LEU A 79 -34.22 29.51 15.71
CA LEU A 79 -34.05 28.46 14.71
C LEU A 79 -32.68 28.56 14.04
N LEU A 80 -32.22 29.77 13.74
CA LEU A 80 -30.89 30.01 13.20
C LEU A 80 -29.79 29.56 14.18
N ALA A 81 -29.92 29.89 15.47
CA ALA A 81 -28.96 29.48 16.50
C ALA A 81 -28.87 27.95 16.63
N VAL A 82 -30.02 27.25 16.60
CA VAL A 82 -30.07 25.78 16.63
C VAL A 82 -29.43 25.17 15.38
N LEU A 83 -29.75 25.69 14.19
CA LEU A 83 -29.12 25.27 12.93
C LEU A 83 -27.60 25.45 12.96
N MET A 84 -27.12 26.60 13.46
CA MET A 84 -25.69 26.86 13.61
C MET A 84 -25.03 25.92 14.63
N ALA A 85 -25.68 25.62 15.75
CA ALA A 85 -25.19 24.65 16.72
C ALA A 85 -25.05 23.24 16.13
N PHE A 86 -26.01 22.81 15.30
CA PHE A 86 -25.92 21.54 14.58
C PHE A 86 -24.78 21.51 13.56
N LEU A 87 -24.60 22.60 12.79
CA LEU A 87 -23.49 22.73 11.84
C LEU A 87 -22.13 22.69 12.56
N PHE A 88 -21.98 23.40 13.67
CA PHE A 88 -20.74 23.40 14.43
C PHE A 88 -20.48 22.06 15.16
N GLY A 89 -21.55 21.42 15.64
CA GLY A 89 -21.53 20.09 16.23
C GLY A 89 -21.10 19.01 15.22
N SER A 90 -21.59 19.06 13.99
CA SER A 90 -21.21 18.10 12.94
C SER A 90 -19.76 18.27 12.48
N LEU A 91 -19.27 19.51 12.35
CA LEU A 91 -17.87 19.82 12.04
C LEU A 91 -16.92 19.33 13.14
N SER A 92 -17.24 19.58 14.40
CA SER A 92 -16.43 19.13 15.53
C SER A 92 -16.44 17.60 15.68
N PHE A 93 -17.59 16.96 15.46
CA PHE A 93 -17.71 15.50 15.45
C PHE A 93 -16.92 14.87 14.29
N GLY A 94 -17.00 15.42 13.09
CA GLY A 94 -16.24 14.95 11.92
C GLY A 94 -14.73 15.00 12.15
N ARG A 95 -14.23 16.07 12.77
CA ARG A 95 -12.80 16.17 13.14
C ARG A 95 -12.38 15.11 14.16
N ARG A 96 -13.24 14.79 15.13
CA ARG A 96 -12.95 13.78 16.16
C ARG A 96 -13.01 12.36 15.61
N ALA A 97 -13.95 12.09 14.70
CA ALA A 97 -14.06 10.82 14.00
C ALA A 97 -12.81 10.54 13.13
N LEU A 98 -12.30 11.55 12.42
CA LEU A 98 -11.05 11.45 11.64
C LEU A 98 -9.82 11.18 12.50
N GLN A 99 -9.77 11.71 13.72
CA GLN A 99 -8.66 11.45 14.65
C GLN A 99 -8.66 10.01 15.16
N MET A 100 -9.85 9.45 15.45
CA MET A 100 -9.98 8.05 15.86
C MET A 100 -9.62 7.08 14.73
N SER A 101 -10.00 7.38 13.48
CA SER A 101 -9.62 6.54 12.34
C SER A 101 -8.12 6.55 12.08
N ALA A 102 -7.46 7.71 12.21
CA ALA A 102 -6.02 7.84 12.02
C ALA A 102 -5.20 7.04 13.05
N GLN A 103 -5.68 6.90 14.29
CA GLN A 103 -5.01 6.07 15.30
C GLN A 103 -5.11 4.58 14.95
N THR A 104 -6.28 4.11 14.53
CA THR A 104 -6.50 2.71 14.12
C THR A 104 -5.67 2.34 12.89
N GLU A 105 -5.58 3.25 11.91
CA GLU A 105 -4.77 3.05 10.70
C GLU A 105 -3.27 2.93 11.00
N ARG A 106 -2.76 3.72 11.97
CA ARG A 106 -1.36 3.62 12.43
C ARG A 106 -1.07 2.33 13.18
N ALA A 107 -2.00 1.85 14.01
CA ALA A 107 -1.84 0.56 14.68
C ALA A 107 -1.85 -0.61 13.68
N ALA A 108 -2.77 -0.56 12.71
CA ALA A 108 -2.84 -1.54 11.63
C ALA A 108 -1.56 -1.55 10.77
N SER A 109 -0.94 -0.39 10.52
CA SER A 109 0.30 -0.32 9.74
C SER A 109 1.49 -0.96 10.47
N VAL A 110 1.62 -0.76 11.80
CA VAL A 110 2.68 -1.42 12.60
C VAL A 110 2.49 -2.95 12.59
N ALA A 111 1.27 -3.44 12.82
CA ALA A 111 0.98 -4.86 12.79
C ALA A 111 1.28 -5.49 11.41
N ALA A 112 0.92 -4.79 10.32
CA ALA A 112 1.23 -5.24 8.96
C ALA A 112 2.75 -5.31 8.70
N VAL A 113 3.52 -4.34 9.21
CA VAL A 113 4.99 -4.35 9.13
C VAL A 113 5.57 -5.54 9.90
N GLN A 114 5.09 -5.80 11.12
CA GLN A 114 5.55 -6.93 11.93
C GLN A 114 5.30 -8.27 11.22
N LEU A 115 4.09 -8.47 10.68
CA LEU A 115 3.75 -9.68 9.94
C LEU A 115 4.60 -9.83 8.66
N ALA A 116 4.89 -8.72 7.96
CA ALA A 116 5.75 -8.75 6.79
C ALA A 116 7.20 -9.14 7.15
N LEU A 117 7.72 -8.61 8.25
CA LEU A 117 9.07 -8.93 8.75
C LEU A 117 9.17 -10.37 9.24
N GLU A 118 8.16 -10.87 9.95
CA GLU A 118 8.11 -12.27 10.39
C GLU A 118 8.10 -13.24 9.20
N ASN A 119 7.24 -12.97 8.20
CA ASN A 119 7.21 -13.76 6.96
C ASN A 119 8.52 -13.71 6.18
N LEU A 120 9.26 -12.61 6.27
CA LEU A 120 10.54 -12.46 5.60
C LEU A 120 11.68 -13.18 6.32
N LEU A 121 11.79 -13.00 7.65
CA LEU A 121 12.80 -13.64 8.48
C LEU A 121 12.62 -15.16 8.58
N SER A 122 11.37 -15.65 8.52
CA SER A 122 11.10 -17.09 8.43
C SER A 122 11.52 -17.74 7.11
N ARG A 123 11.87 -16.93 6.09
CA ARG A 123 12.42 -17.35 4.79
C ARG A 123 13.94 -17.18 4.71
N THR A 124 14.60 -16.90 5.83
CA THR A 124 16.06 -16.84 5.88
C THR A 124 16.65 -18.21 5.52
N GLU A 125 17.63 -18.20 4.62
CA GLU A 125 18.34 -19.40 4.15
C GLU A 125 19.80 -19.36 4.63
N PRO A 126 20.34 -20.45 5.18
CA PRO A 126 21.76 -20.52 5.55
C PRO A 126 22.63 -20.66 4.31
N LEU A 127 23.01 -19.52 3.71
CA LEU A 127 23.93 -19.52 2.58
C LEU A 127 25.38 -19.43 3.05
N LEU A 128 26.18 -20.43 2.69
CA LEU A 128 27.62 -20.48 2.96
C LEU A 128 28.41 -20.17 1.69
N ILE A 129 29.28 -19.17 1.74
CA ILE A 129 30.21 -18.82 0.65
C ILE A 129 31.65 -19.17 1.01
N ALA A 130 32.50 -19.35 0.00
CA ALA A 130 33.94 -19.49 0.21
C ALA A 130 34.50 -18.19 0.80
N GLY A 131 35.02 -18.24 2.02
CA GLY A 131 35.72 -17.12 2.65
C GLY A 131 37.21 -17.10 2.31
N ALA A 132 37.87 -15.97 2.61
CA ALA A 132 39.28 -15.73 2.31
C ALA A 132 40.24 -16.83 2.81
N ASN A 133 39.92 -17.48 3.94
CA ASN A 133 40.76 -18.50 4.57
C ASN A 133 40.36 -19.96 4.22
N ARG A 134 39.75 -20.20 3.05
CA ARG A 134 39.15 -21.51 2.67
C ARG A 134 38.09 -22.05 3.64
N ARG A 135 37.68 -21.27 4.66
CA ARG A 135 36.56 -21.57 5.54
C ARG A 135 35.28 -21.06 4.90
N ARG A 136 34.20 -21.83 5.02
CA ARG A 136 32.87 -21.40 4.62
C ARG A 136 32.39 -20.30 5.59
N LYS A 137 31.97 -19.16 5.06
CA LYS A 137 31.39 -18.04 5.82
C LYS A 137 29.90 -17.98 5.55
N LEU A 138 29.10 -17.86 6.61
CA LEU A 138 27.67 -17.63 6.50
C LEU A 138 27.41 -16.21 6.00
N VAL A 139 26.55 -16.08 5.00
CA VAL A 139 26.06 -14.79 4.50
C VAL A 139 24.92 -14.31 5.39
N PHE A 140 25.29 -14.01 6.64
CA PHE A 140 24.43 -13.45 7.67
C PHE A 140 25.29 -12.55 8.56
N GLU A 141 24.85 -11.31 8.76
CA GLU A 141 25.50 -10.37 9.66
C GLU A 141 24.42 -9.73 10.53
N GLY A 142 24.46 -10.04 11.82
CA GLY A 142 23.59 -9.44 12.82
C GLY A 142 24.36 -8.49 13.71
N ARG A 143 24.05 -7.19 13.65
CA ARG A 143 24.53 -6.18 14.59
C ARG A 143 23.35 -5.66 15.39
N SER A 144 23.63 -4.98 16.50
CA SER A 144 22.59 -4.39 17.34
C SER A 144 21.71 -3.38 16.59
N ASP A 145 22.19 -2.71 15.55
CA ASP A 145 21.48 -1.67 14.79
C ASP A 145 21.12 -2.06 13.34
N ARG A 146 21.67 -3.18 12.84
CA ARG A 146 21.52 -3.63 11.45
C ARG A 146 21.48 -5.13 11.37
N LEU A 147 20.56 -5.64 10.55
CA LEU A 147 20.46 -7.05 10.24
C LEU A 147 20.55 -7.28 8.74
N ALA A 148 21.52 -8.09 8.30
CA ALA A 148 21.68 -8.51 6.92
C ALA A 148 21.64 -10.04 6.80
N PHE A 149 20.81 -10.56 5.90
CA PHE A 149 20.62 -12.00 5.73
C PHE A 149 20.22 -12.34 4.29
N VAL A 150 20.34 -13.61 3.93
CA VAL A 150 19.88 -14.12 2.65
C VAL A 150 18.48 -14.69 2.76
N ALA A 151 17.60 -14.31 1.85
CA ALA A 151 16.26 -14.86 1.73
C ALA A 151 15.97 -15.28 0.29
N ASN A 152 15.21 -16.37 0.12
CA ASN A 152 14.69 -16.77 -1.17
C ASN A 152 13.31 -16.13 -1.39
N LEU A 153 13.23 -15.21 -2.35
CA LEU A 153 12.01 -14.47 -2.65
C LEU A 153 11.36 -15.01 -3.92
N GLU A 154 10.07 -15.33 -3.83
CA GLU A 154 9.25 -15.74 -4.96
C GLU A 154 8.80 -14.49 -5.73
N GLY A 155 8.99 -14.48 -7.05
CA GLY A 155 8.96 -13.28 -7.89
C GLY A 155 7.58 -12.66 -8.17
N ARG A 156 6.79 -12.35 -7.14
CA ARG A 156 5.49 -11.67 -7.29
C ARG A 156 5.62 -10.16 -7.53
N THR A 157 6.71 -9.56 -7.07
CA THR A 157 6.99 -8.10 -7.18
C THR A 157 8.44 -7.80 -7.55
N THR A 158 9.33 -8.77 -7.36
CA THR A 158 10.74 -8.73 -7.77
C THR A 158 11.03 -9.90 -8.70
N LEU A 159 12.22 -9.95 -9.30
CA LEU A 159 12.67 -11.22 -9.91
C LEU A 159 12.71 -12.30 -8.82
N ALA A 160 12.40 -13.54 -9.19
CA ALA A 160 12.57 -14.66 -8.28
C ALA A 160 14.08 -14.94 -8.07
N GLY A 161 14.47 -15.30 -6.85
CA GLY A 161 15.85 -15.70 -6.56
C GLY A 161 16.28 -15.41 -5.12
N LEU A 162 17.58 -15.57 -4.89
CA LEU A 162 18.21 -15.21 -3.62
C LEU A 162 18.46 -13.71 -3.57
N TYR A 163 18.10 -13.10 -2.45
CA TYR A 163 18.34 -11.70 -2.17
C TYR A 163 19.12 -11.57 -0.87
N VAL A 164 20.07 -10.63 -0.84
CA VAL A 164 20.56 -10.08 0.41
C VAL A 164 19.55 -9.04 0.86
N VAL A 165 18.92 -9.30 1.99
CA VAL A 165 18.00 -8.40 2.66
C VAL A 165 18.77 -7.70 3.76
N GLU A 166 18.65 -6.39 3.82
CA GLU A 166 19.21 -5.55 4.86
C GLU A 166 18.10 -4.75 5.53
N ILE A 167 18.09 -4.75 6.86
CA ILE A 167 17.19 -3.97 7.70
C ILE A 167 18.05 -3.08 8.59
N LEU A 168 17.79 -1.78 8.55
CA LEU A 168 18.48 -0.79 9.38
C LEU A 168 17.62 0.44 9.62
N ALA A 169 17.96 1.20 10.67
CA ALA A 169 17.44 2.55 10.87
C ALA A 169 18.37 3.55 10.19
N ALA A 170 17.84 4.44 9.35
CA ALA A 170 18.61 5.54 8.76
C ALA A 170 17.96 6.88 9.09
N PRO A 171 18.74 7.96 9.26
CA PRO A 171 18.19 9.30 9.40
C PRO A 171 17.38 9.67 8.16
N GLU A 172 16.28 10.38 8.38
CA GLU A 172 15.46 10.88 7.29
C GLU A 172 16.23 11.97 6.51
N SER A 173 16.06 11.97 5.18
CA SER A 173 16.81 12.84 4.26
C SER A 173 16.63 14.35 4.52
N ASP A 174 15.67 14.73 5.36
CA ASP A 174 15.31 16.12 5.67
C ASP A 174 16.10 16.71 6.86
N GLY A 175 17.19 16.05 7.27
CA GLY A 175 18.07 16.56 8.34
C GLY A 175 17.45 16.56 9.75
N ARG A 176 16.23 16.01 9.91
CA ARG A 176 15.61 15.78 11.20
C ARG A 176 16.43 14.72 11.98
N THR A 177 16.50 14.85 13.30
CA THR A 177 17.08 13.84 14.23
C THR A 177 16.20 12.59 14.34
N VAL A 178 15.49 12.26 13.28
CA VAL A 178 14.46 11.24 13.25
C VAL A 178 14.91 10.19 12.25
N SER A 179 14.85 8.94 12.69
CA SER A 179 15.19 7.81 11.85
C SER A 179 13.93 7.16 11.29
N SER A 180 14.10 6.50 10.15
CA SER A 180 13.10 5.62 9.56
C SER A 180 13.68 4.21 9.46
N LEU A 181 12.81 3.22 9.64
CA LEU A 181 13.14 1.81 9.44
C LEU A 181 13.09 1.51 7.95
N HIS A 182 14.23 1.09 7.39
CA HIS A 182 14.36 0.75 5.99
C HIS A 182 14.64 -0.74 5.82
N LEU A 183 14.12 -1.27 4.72
CA LEU A 183 14.41 -2.59 4.23
C LEU A 183 14.94 -2.45 2.79
N THR A 184 16.15 -2.94 2.56
CA THR A 184 16.78 -2.97 1.23
C THR A 184 16.95 -4.42 0.80
N GLN A 185 16.55 -4.72 -0.44
CA GLN A 185 16.68 -6.04 -1.05
C GLN A 185 17.57 -5.92 -2.27
N THR A 186 18.69 -6.63 -2.27
CA THR A 186 19.64 -6.62 -3.39
C THR A 186 19.77 -8.03 -3.92
N LEU A 187 19.61 -8.20 -5.24
CA LEU A 187 19.70 -9.51 -5.88
C LEU A 187 21.08 -10.14 -5.60
N PHE A 188 21.11 -11.36 -5.08
CA PHE A 188 22.36 -12.07 -4.80
C PHE A 188 22.83 -12.84 -6.04
N ARG A 189 24.11 -12.70 -6.39
CA ARG A 189 24.77 -13.49 -7.44
C ARG A 189 26.11 -14.03 -6.92
N LEU A 190 26.33 -15.35 -6.99
CA LEU A 190 27.55 -15.99 -6.47
C LEU A 190 28.84 -15.42 -7.07
N ARG A 191 28.85 -15.06 -8.36
CA ARG A 191 30.02 -14.44 -9.02
C ARG A 191 30.30 -12.98 -8.59
N SER A 192 29.36 -12.36 -7.88
CA SER A 192 29.35 -10.93 -7.53
C SER A 192 29.46 -10.69 -6.02
N ALA A 193 29.77 -11.72 -5.21
CA ALA A 193 29.90 -11.58 -3.76
C ALA A 193 30.97 -10.53 -3.36
N GLU A 194 31.89 -10.20 -4.26
CA GLU A 194 32.89 -9.12 -4.11
C GLU A 194 32.46 -7.78 -4.74
N ASN A 195 31.42 -7.73 -5.58
CA ASN A 195 30.97 -6.52 -6.28
C ASN A 195 29.43 -6.43 -6.26
N VAL A 196 28.87 -5.81 -5.23
CA VAL A 196 27.42 -5.57 -5.11
C VAL A 196 26.96 -4.37 -5.96
N GLY A 197 27.89 -3.56 -6.46
CA GLY A 197 27.62 -2.40 -7.31
C GLY A 197 26.95 -2.79 -8.64
N GLY A 198 25.81 -2.17 -8.94
CA GLY A 198 25.09 -2.34 -10.21
C GLY A 198 24.08 -3.49 -10.26
N LEU A 199 23.90 -4.25 -9.17
CA LEU A 199 22.81 -5.22 -9.07
C LEU A 199 21.48 -4.50 -8.79
N PRO A 200 20.33 -5.00 -9.31
CA PRO A 200 19.02 -4.47 -8.96
C PRO A 200 18.84 -4.48 -7.44
N SER A 201 18.60 -3.30 -6.87
CA SER A 201 18.27 -3.11 -5.46
C SER A 201 16.94 -2.39 -5.31
N TYR A 202 16.14 -2.84 -4.35
CA TYR A 202 14.85 -2.25 -4.02
C TYR A 202 14.86 -1.84 -2.55
N ARG A 203 14.66 -0.56 -2.27
CA ARG A 203 14.57 -0.02 -0.91
C ARG A 203 13.14 0.39 -0.61
N ARG A 204 12.64 -0.03 0.54
CA ARG A 204 11.32 0.32 1.07
C ARG A 204 11.45 0.85 2.49
N THR A 205 10.74 1.94 2.76
CA THR A 205 10.54 2.42 4.14
C THR A 205 9.38 1.63 4.76
N LEU A 206 9.65 1.00 5.90
CA LEU A 206 8.66 0.20 6.64
C LEU A 206 7.94 1.04 7.69
N LEU A 207 8.71 1.81 8.46
CA LEU A 207 8.21 2.73 9.48
C LEU A 207 8.97 4.04 9.41
N THR A 208 8.26 5.13 9.64
CA THR A 208 8.85 6.46 9.81
C THR A 208 8.79 6.88 11.28
N GLU A 209 9.55 7.90 11.64
CA GLU A 209 9.50 8.52 12.98
C GLU A 209 9.84 7.53 14.12
N ILE A 210 10.91 6.74 13.94
CA ILE A 210 11.43 5.86 14.99
C ILE A 210 12.56 6.55 15.76
N ASP A 211 12.64 6.26 17.06
CA ASP A 211 13.66 6.78 17.98
C ASP A 211 14.88 5.85 18.01
N SER A 212 14.64 4.53 18.11
CA SER A 212 15.71 3.54 18.06
C SER A 212 15.25 2.20 17.48
N LEU A 213 16.22 1.47 16.93
CA LEU A 213 16.11 0.10 16.45
C LEU A 213 17.16 -0.74 17.18
N THR A 214 16.79 -1.89 17.72
CA THR A 214 17.72 -2.81 18.37
C THR A 214 17.42 -4.25 18.00
N PHE A 215 18.47 -5.00 17.65
CA PHE A 215 18.44 -6.44 17.45
C PHE A 215 19.21 -7.18 18.53
N ARG A 216 18.73 -8.38 18.86
CA ARG A 216 19.45 -9.37 19.68
C ARG A 216 19.28 -10.75 19.08
N TYR A 217 20.23 -11.62 19.38
CA TYR A 217 20.38 -12.92 18.72
C TYR A 217 20.51 -14.02 19.77
N PHE A 218 19.70 -15.06 19.68
CA PHE A 218 19.77 -16.20 20.58
C PHE A 218 20.39 -17.40 19.88
N GLY A 219 21.38 -18.03 20.49
CA GLY A 219 21.98 -19.24 19.96
C GLY A 219 23.22 -19.67 20.73
N PRO A 220 23.96 -20.68 20.23
CA PRO A 220 25.15 -21.20 20.90
C PRO A 220 26.18 -20.09 21.10
N GLY A 221 26.41 -19.77 22.37
CA GLY A 221 27.26 -18.67 22.80
C GLY A 221 28.75 -18.99 22.78
N GLY A 222 29.53 -18.16 23.47
CA GLY A 222 30.93 -18.50 23.79
C GLY A 222 31.02 -19.60 24.86
N SER A 223 29.92 -19.84 25.58
CA SER A 223 29.74 -20.90 26.57
C SER A 223 29.03 -22.11 25.95
N SER A 224 29.09 -23.27 26.62
CA SER A 224 28.43 -24.51 26.19
C SER A 224 26.90 -24.46 26.16
N HIS A 225 26.29 -23.28 26.34
CA HIS A 225 24.85 -23.07 26.43
C HIS A 225 24.42 -21.97 25.44
N ASP A 226 23.13 -21.97 25.10
CA ASP A 226 22.55 -20.90 24.31
C ASP A 226 22.36 -19.64 25.16
N GLU A 227 22.71 -18.48 24.62
CA GLU A 227 22.55 -17.20 25.28
C GLU A 227 22.09 -16.10 24.30
N TRP A 228 21.57 -15.00 24.85
CA TRP A 228 21.25 -13.81 24.06
C TRP A 228 22.50 -12.95 23.88
N LEU A 229 22.89 -12.75 22.64
CA LEU A 229 24.01 -11.94 22.20
C LEU A 229 23.51 -10.68 21.49
N ASP A 230 24.27 -9.60 21.57
CA ASP A 230 23.94 -8.34 20.88
C ASP A 230 24.48 -8.30 19.44
N GLU A 231 25.37 -9.24 19.10
CA GLU A 231 25.96 -9.37 17.76
C GLU A 231 26.08 -10.84 17.32
N TRP A 232 25.92 -11.06 16.03
CA TRP A 232 26.04 -12.35 15.35
C TRP A 232 26.83 -12.20 14.05
N ILE A 233 28.15 -12.08 14.20
CA ILE A 233 29.11 -11.80 13.12
C ILE A 233 30.11 -12.95 13.03
N ASP A 234 30.53 -13.28 11.79
CA ASP A 234 31.56 -14.30 11.49
C ASP A 234 31.27 -15.70 12.10
N ARG A 235 30.00 -16.03 12.27
CA ARG A 235 29.52 -17.36 12.71
C ARG A 235 29.28 -18.28 11.52
N SER A 236 29.35 -19.59 11.77
CA SER A 236 29.07 -20.64 10.77
C SER A 236 27.62 -21.12 10.77
N GLU A 237 26.85 -20.72 11.78
CA GLU A 237 25.46 -21.14 11.99
C GLU A 237 24.57 -19.92 12.16
N LEU A 238 23.29 -20.05 11.79
CA LEU A 238 22.29 -19.02 12.03
C LEU A 238 21.95 -18.94 13.53
N PRO A 239 21.57 -17.77 14.04
CA PRO A 239 20.97 -17.70 15.37
C PRO A 239 19.65 -18.47 15.37
N LYS A 240 19.32 -19.09 16.49
CA LYS A 240 18.06 -19.82 16.68
C LYS A 240 16.88 -18.85 16.73
N LEU A 241 17.05 -17.72 17.42
CA LEU A 241 16.05 -16.63 17.48
C LEU A 241 16.69 -15.29 17.14
N VAL A 242 15.89 -14.42 16.54
CA VAL A 242 16.19 -12.99 16.39
C VAL A 242 15.11 -12.21 17.12
N GLU A 243 15.51 -11.34 18.03
CA GLU A 243 14.65 -10.35 18.65
C GLU A 243 14.86 -8.99 17.97
N MET A 244 13.76 -8.32 17.61
CA MET A 244 13.75 -6.97 17.06
C MET A 244 12.88 -6.07 17.93
N ARG A 245 13.48 -4.97 18.38
CA ARG A 245 12.82 -3.91 19.16
C ARG A 245 12.90 -2.60 18.40
N VAL A 246 11.76 -1.91 18.32
CA VAL A 246 11.67 -0.56 17.79
C VAL A 246 11.09 0.32 18.89
N GLN A 247 11.69 1.47 19.14
CA GLN A 247 11.13 2.48 20.03
C GLN A 247 10.65 3.66 19.20
N PHE A 248 9.45 4.14 19.49
CA PHE A 248 8.91 5.36 18.93
C PHE A 248 9.18 6.54 19.86
N ARG A 249 9.14 7.76 19.33
CA ARG A 249 9.37 8.97 20.11
C ARG A 249 8.31 9.13 21.22
N ARG A 250 8.67 9.83 22.28
CA ARG A 250 7.72 10.22 23.33
C ARG A 250 6.54 10.99 22.71
N GLY A 251 5.32 10.55 23.02
CA GLY A 251 4.08 11.13 22.49
C GLY A 251 3.57 10.48 21.21
N ASP A 252 4.31 9.54 20.63
CA ASP A 252 3.80 8.69 19.55
C ASP A 252 2.82 7.65 20.12
N PRO A 253 1.58 7.55 19.61
CA PRO A 253 0.61 6.55 20.05
C PRO A 253 0.94 5.12 19.56
N ARG A 254 1.87 4.95 18.62
CA ARG A 254 2.26 3.63 18.10
C ARG A 254 3.02 2.84 19.16
N LEU A 255 2.74 1.53 19.22
CA LEU A 255 3.41 0.60 20.12
C LEU A 255 4.05 -0.52 19.30
N TRP A 256 5.29 -0.87 19.65
CA TRP A 256 5.99 -2.01 19.09
C TRP A 256 6.10 -3.10 20.16
N VAL A 257 5.43 -4.23 19.93
CA VAL A 257 5.68 -5.43 20.74
C VAL A 257 6.99 -6.05 20.26
N PRO A 258 7.96 -6.36 21.14
CA PRO A 258 9.20 -7.02 20.75
C PRO A 258 8.92 -8.24 19.87
N LEU A 259 9.48 -8.22 18.65
CA LEU A 259 9.25 -9.25 17.65
C LEU A 259 10.35 -10.29 17.82
N VAL A 260 10.00 -11.51 18.26
CA VAL A 260 10.93 -12.63 18.44
C VAL A 260 10.60 -13.70 17.41
N ILE A 261 11.52 -13.95 16.49
CA ILE A 261 11.32 -14.88 15.36
C ILE A 261 12.33 -16.01 15.45
N ALA A 262 11.86 -17.25 15.32
CA ALA A 262 12.73 -18.40 15.09
C ALA A 262 13.18 -18.44 13.62
N LEU A 263 14.49 -18.48 13.40
CA LEU A 263 15.02 -18.69 12.05
C LEU A 263 14.96 -20.19 11.74
N LYS A 264 14.48 -20.53 10.55
CA LYS A 264 14.52 -21.91 10.09
C LYS A 264 15.99 -22.30 9.93
N LEU A 265 16.46 -23.23 10.76
CA LEU A 265 17.69 -23.95 10.46
C LEU A 265 17.45 -24.65 9.12
N GLY A 266 18.19 -24.25 8.09
CA GLY A 266 18.16 -24.97 6.83
C GLY A 266 18.40 -26.44 7.10
N ARG A 267 17.53 -27.28 6.55
CA ARG A 267 17.52 -28.73 6.73
C ARG A 267 18.95 -29.25 6.50
N GLN A 268 19.64 -29.60 7.58
CA GLN A 268 20.87 -30.37 7.53
C GLN A 268 20.44 -31.76 7.04
N ASN A 269 20.71 -32.06 5.78
CA ASN A 269 20.57 -33.38 5.20
C ASN A 269 21.96 -33.92 4.88
#